data_AF-A0A7S1JV89-F1
#
_entry.id   AF-A0A7S1JV89-F1
#
_cell.length_a   1.000
_cell.length_b   1.000
_cell.length_c   1.000
_cell.angle_alpha   90.00
_cell.angle_beta   90.00
_cell.angle_gamma   90.00
#
_symmetry.space_group_name_H-M   'P 1'
#
loop_
_entity.id
_entity.type
_entity.pdbx_description
1 polymer ?
#
loop_
_entity_poly.entity_id
_entity_poly.type
_entity_poly.pdbx_seq_one_letter_code
_entity_poly.pdbx_strand_id
1 'polypeptide(L)'
;ELVGELRHVEVRQIALTVNALANLRHRESGHETLRAAVDLGESLWDSGNPQDVSMLASAMGKVQGREVSPDVIRALQRRVSALVQSFALDDLSLANICNAYAKLNVNEPALFELMSPILLDRLPYLTHQGVAMVANAFARFNIRKKPLFYRMQEILTDDRSKASIDTISPHSLSTILNAFAKLYIFPPHLLHAATRRIYRIAGEFDPQGYSNV
;
A
#
# COMPACT_ATOMS: atom_id res chain seq x y z
N GLU A 1 13.07 -25.49 -13.74
CA GLU A 1 12.84 -24.21 -14.44
C GLU A 1 11.39 -24.09 -14.92
N LEU A 2 10.94 -24.90 -15.87
CA LEU A 2 9.59 -24.83 -16.46
C LEU A 2 8.42 -24.83 -15.44
N VAL A 3 8.47 -25.69 -14.42
CA VAL A 3 7.43 -25.78 -13.38
C VAL A 3 7.37 -24.51 -12.50
N GLY A 4 8.50 -23.85 -12.27
CA GLY A 4 8.56 -22.58 -11.52
C GLY A 4 7.98 -21.43 -12.34
N GLU A 5 8.33 -21.35 -13.62
CA GLU A 5 7.78 -20.36 -14.55
C GLU A 5 6.27 -20.49 -14.70
N LEU A 6 5.75 -21.72 -14.83
CA LEU A 6 4.31 -21.98 -14.89
C LEU A 6 3.60 -21.51 -13.62
N ARG A 7 4.16 -21.78 -12.43
CA ARG A 7 3.59 -21.30 -11.15
C ARG A 7 3.61 -19.78 -11.03
N HIS A 8 4.65 -19.09 -11.51
CA HIS A 8 4.67 -17.62 -11.53
C HIS A 8 3.57 -17.05 -12.43
N VAL A 9 3.39 -17.63 -13.62
CA VAL A 9 2.31 -17.24 -14.53
C VAL A 9 0.94 -17.43 -13.87
N GLU A 10 0.74 -18.53 -13.13
CA GLU A 10 -0.50 -18.79 -12.38
C GLU A 10 -0.78 -17.73 -11.30
N VAL A 11 0.20 -17.39 -10.44
CA VAL A 11 0.01 -16.36 -9.39
C VAL A 11 -0.33 -15.02 -10.00
N ARG A 12 0.39 -14.63 -11.06
CA ARG A 12 0.13 -13.37 -11.77
C ARG A 12 -1.28 -13.33 -12.35
N GLN A 13 -1.73 -14.41 -12.99
CA GLN A 13 -3.07 -14.51 -13.57
C GLN A 13 -4.16 -14.45 -12.50
N ILE A 14 -3.95 -15.09 -11.34
CA ILE A 14 -4.87 -15.00 -10.21
C ILE A 14 -4.92 -13.56 -9.68
N ALA A 15 -3.77 -12.93 -9.46
CA ALA A 15 -3.71 -11.56 -8.98
C ALA A 15 -4.41 -10.56 -9.94
N LEU A 16 -4.25 -10.75 -11.26
CA LEU A 16 -4.96 -9.97 -12.26
C LEU A 16 -6.47 -10.24 -12.23
N THR A 17 -6.88 -11.51 -12.09
CA THR A 17 -8.29 -11.91 -11.98
C THR A 17 -8.94 -11.30 -10.74
N VAL A 18 -8.33 -11.43 -9.57
CA VAL A 18 -8.79 -10.83 -8.31
C VAL A 18 -8.89 -9.32 -8.44
N ASN A 19 -7.89 -8.67 -9.06
CA ASN A 19 -7.89 -7.22 -9.25
C ASN A 19 -8.99 -6.75 -10.22
N ALA A 20 -9.24 -7.50 -11.30
CA ALA A 20 -10.33 -7.24 -12.24
C ALA A 20 -11.70 -7.40 -11.56
N LEU A 21 -11.92 -8.52 -10.86
CA LEU A 21 -13.15 -8.78 -10.12
C LEU A 21 -13.38 -7.74 -9.01
N ALA A 22 -12.34 -7.33 -8.30
CA ALA A 22 -12.40 -6.28 -7.29
C ALA A 22 -12.87 -4.92 -7.85
N ASN A 23 -12.63 -4.65 -9.13
CA ASN A 23 -13.10 -3.42 -9.79
C ASN A 23 -14.53 -3.56 -10.37
N LEU A 24 -15.01 -4.78 -10.63
CA LEU A 24 -16.32 -5.09 -11.24
C LEU A 24 -17.48 -5.21 -10.24
N ARG A 25 -17.33 -4.63 -9.04
CA ARG A 25 -18.10 -4.74 -7.77
C ARG A 25 -19.64 -4.53 -7.79
N HIS A 26 -20.35 -4.91 -8.85
CA HIS A 26 -21.79 -4.71 -9.00
C HIS A 26 -22.61 -6.00 -9.25
N ARG A 27 -22.04 -7.22 -9.13
CA ARG A 27 -22.81 -8.46 -9.32
C ARG A 27 -22.48 -9.51 -8.25
N GLU A 28 -23.51 -10.12 -7.66
CA GLU A 28 -23.42 -11.16 -6.62
C GLU A 28 -22.53 -12.35 -7.03
N SER A 29 -22.52 -12.72 -8.31
CA SER A 29 -21.69 -13.80 -8.87
C SER A 29 -20.18 -13.52 -8.82
N GLY A 30 -19.77 -12.26 -8.59
CA GLY A 30 -18.37 -11.89 -8.43
C GLY A 30 -17.75 -12.39 -7.12
N HIS A 31 -18.55 -12.56 -6.06
CA HIS A 31 -18.06 -12.88 -4.71
C HIS A 31 -17.56 -14.33 -4.58
N GLU A 32 -18.29 -15.31 -5.13
CA GLU A 32 -17.84 -16.72 -5.08
C GLU A 32 -16.59 -16.95 -5.93
N THR A 33 -16.52 -16.33 -7.10
CA THR A 33 -15.36 -16.43 -8.00
C THR A 33 -14.15 -15.71 -7.39
N LEU A 34 -14.37 -14.57 -6.74
CA LEU A 34 -13.34 -13.82 -6.05
C LEU A 34 -12.79 -14.60 -4.84
N ARG A 35 -13.67 -15.19 -4.02
CA ARG A 35 -13.27 -16.06 -2.92
C ARG A 35 -12.48 -17.28 -3.40
N ALA A 36 -12.95 -17.97 -4.44
CA ALA A 36 -12.24 -19.11 -5.02
C ALA A 36 -10.86 -18.71 -5.58
N ALA A 37 -10.74 -17.53 -6.21
CA ALA A 37 -9.46 -17.03 -6.70
C ALA A 37 -8.49 -16.66 -5.55
N VAL A 38 -9.00 -16.11 -4.46
CA VAL A 38 -8.23 -15.82 -3.24
C VAL A 38 -7.76 -17.10 -2.55
N ASP A 39 -8.65 -18.10 -2.42
CA ASP A 39 -8.34 -19.40 -1.83
C ASP A 39 -7.33 -20.18 -2.72
N LEU A 40 -7.45 -20.10 -4.05
CA LEU A 40 -6.46 -20.69 -4.97
C LEU A 40 -5.09 -19.99 -4.83
N GLY A 41 -5.09 -18.67 -4.62
CA GLY A 41 -3.89 -17.89 -4.31
C GLY A 41 -3.16 -18.39 -3.05
N GLU A 42 -3.88 -18.98 -2.09
CA GLU A 42 -3.31 -19.61 -0.90
C GLU A 42 -2.26 -20.66 -1.26
N SER A 43 -2.61 -21.53 -2.21
CA SER A 43 -1.77 -22.65 -2.63
C SER A 43 -0.51 -22.22 -3.38
N LEU A 44 -0.43 -20.96 -3.80
CA LEU A 44 0.63 -20.45 -4.67
C LEU A 44 1.48 -19.32 -4.07
N TRP A 45 1.19 -18.86 -2.84
CA TRP A 45 1.98 -17.82 -2.15
C TRP A 45 3.48 -18.15 -2.09
N ASP A 46 3.80 -19.40 -1.79
CA ASP A 46 5.18 -19.85 -1.60
C ASP A 46 5.96 -19.90 -2.93
N SER A 47 5.26 -20.05 -4.06
CA SER A 47 5.85 -20.05 -5.40
C SER A 47 5.78 -18.71 -6.13
N GLY A 48 4.99 -17.75 -5.66
CA GLY A 48 4.90 -16.42 -6.28
C GLY A 48 6.18 -15.61 -6.10
N ASN A 49 6.59 -14.87 -7.14
CA ASN A 49 7.64 -13.87 -7.00
C ASN A 49 7.13 -12.69 -6.12
N PRO A 50 8.03 -11.87 -5.56
CA PRO A 50 7.68 -10.74 -4.69
C PRO A 50 6.59 -9.81 -5.25
N GLN A 51 6.67 -9.51 -6.56
CA GLN A 51 5.77 -8.60 -7.24
C GLN A 51 4.35 -9.17 -7.30
N ASP A 52 4.21 -10.43 -7.71
CA ASP A 52 2.93 -11.11 -7.81
C ASP A 52 2.27 -11.25 -6.43
N VAL A 53 3.05 -11.56 -5.39
CA VAL A 53 2.60 -11.59 -3.99
C VAL A 53 2.04 -10.22 -3.57
N SER A 54 2.76 -9.13 -3.85
CA SER A 54 2.30 -7.78 -3.51
C SER A 54 1.03 -7.37 -4.27
N MET A 55 0.91 -7.78 -5.54
CA MET A 55 -0.24 -7.49 -6.38
C MET A 55 -1.48 -8.23 -5.89
N LEU A 56 -1.33 -9.51 -5.54
CA LEU A 56 -2.40 -10.31 -4.95
C LEU A 56 -2.85 -9.73 -3.60
N ALA A 57 -1.92 -9.35 -2.73
CA ALA A 57 -2.21 -8.67 -1.47
C ALA A 57 -3.00 -7.37 -1.67
N SER A 58 -2.57 -6.54 -2.63
CA SER A 58 -3.25 -5.29 -2.97
C SER A 58 -4.67 -5.52 -3.50
N ALA A 59 -4.85 -6.54 -4.35
CA ALA A 59 -6.14 -6.94 -4.89
C ALA A 59 -7.10 -7.43 -3.78
N MET A 60 -6.61 -8.24 -2.84
CA MET A 60 -7.36 -8.65 -1.65
C MET A 60 -7.77 -7.46 -0.78
N GLY A 61 -6.89 -6.49 -0.59
CA GLY A 61 -7.22 -5.25 0.12
C GLY A 61 -8.38 -4.49 -0.52
N LYS A 62 -8.45 -4.44 -1.85
CA LYS A 62 -9.57 -3.78 -2.56
C LYS A 62 -10.91 -4.45 -2.28
N VAL A 63 -10.91 -5.75 -1.98
CA VAL A 63 -12.15 -6.48 -1.66
C VAL A 63 -12.56 -6.37 -0.20
N GLN A 64 -11.89 -5.51 0.58
CA GLN A 64 -12.22 -5.11 1.96
C GLN A 64 -12.31 -6.28 2.95
N GLY A 65 -11.59 -7.38 2.71
CA GLY A 65 -11.42 -8.47 3.68
C GLY A 65 -12.66 -9.32 3.96
N ARG A 66 -13.87 -8.96 3.47
CA ARG A 66 -15.11 -9.71 3.73
C ARG A 66 -15.10 -11.12 3.13
N GLU A 67 -14.21 -11.37 2.18
CA GLU A 67 -14.09 -12.64 1.46
C GLU A 67 -12.72 -13.32 1.65
N VAL A 68 -11.85 -12.77 2.49
CA VAL A 68 -10.52 -13.34 2.74
C VAL A 68 -10.57 -14.15 4.02
N SER A 69 -10.33 -15.46 3.92
CA SER A 69 -10.34 -16.34 5.09
C SER A 69 -9.18 -16.00 6.05
N PRO A 70 -9.30 -16.31 7.35
CA PRO A 70 -8.20 -16.17 8.30
C PRO A 70 -6.95 -16.98 7.92
N ASP A 71 -7.12 -18.13 7.25
CA ASP A 71 -6.00 -18.97 6.77
C ASP A 71 -5.21 -18.29 5.67
N VAL A 72 -5.90 -17.68 4.69
CA VAL A 72 -5.27 -16.88 3.64
C VAL A 72 -4.49 -15.70 4.23
N ILE A 73 -5.05 -15.01 5.23
CA ILE A 73 -4.35 -13.93 5.95
C ILE A 73 -3.07 -14.49 6.58
N ARG A 74 -3.14 -15.60 7.33
CA ARG A 74 -1.94 -16.22 7.94
C ARG A 74 -0.89 -16.63 6.91
N ALA A 75 -1.30 -17.17 5.77
CA ALA A 75 -0.39 -17.52 4.68
C ALA A 75 0.32 -16.27 4.11
N LEU A 76 -0.44 -15.20 3.85
CA LEU A 76 0.10 -13.91 3.42
C LEU A 76 1.12 -13.36 4.44
N GLN A 77 0.79 -13.38 5.74
CA GLN A 77 1.67 -12.87 6.81
C GLN A 77 3.00 -13.61 6.85
N ARG A 78 2.98 -14.95 6.80
CA ARG A 78 4.20 -15.78 6.75
C ARG A 78 5.03 -15.46 5.52
N ARG A 79 4.40 -15.40 4.34
CA ARG A 79 5.11 -15.15 3.07
C ARG A 79 5.72 -13.76 3.03
N VAL A 80 4.96 -12.74 3.39
CA VAL A 80 5.44 -11.35 3.42
C VAL A 80 6.58 -11.19 4.43
N SER A 81 6.46 -11.78 5.62
CA SER A 81 7.54 -11.77 6.61
C SER A 81 8.84 -12.34 6.04
N ALA A 82 8.77 -13.50 5.36
CA ALA A 82 9.94 -14.10 4.72
C ALA A 82 10.55 -13.21 3.63
N LEU A 83 9.72 -12.55 2.81
CA LEU A 83 10.17 -11.65 1.74
C LEU A 83 10.82 -10.35 2.28
N VAL A 84 10.29 -9.83 3.39
CA VAL A 84 10.88 -8.67 4.07
C VAL A 84 12.24 -9.04 4.67
N GLN A 85 12.34 -10.20 5.34
CA GLN A 85 13.59 -10.67 5.94
C GLN A 85 14.68 -10.97 4.91
N SER A 86 14.30 -11.41 3.70
CA SER A 86 15.25 -11.67 2.61
C SER A 86 15.54 -10.44 1.73
N PHE A 87 14.98 -9.28 2.05
CA PHE A 87 15.11 -8.04 1.25
C PHE A 87 14.70 -8.21 -0.22
N ALA A 88 13.74 -9.10 -0.50
CA ALA A 88 13.34 -9.46 -1.86
C ALA A 88 12.28 -8.52 -2.46
N LEU A 89 11.72 -7.60 -1.67
CA LEU A 89 10.67 -6.68 -2.11
C LEU A 89 11.26 -5.43 -2.77
N ASP A 90 10.74 -5.07 -3.95
CA ASP A 90 11.02 -3.77 -4.55
C ASP A 90 10.18 -2.63 -3.94
N ASP A 91 10.44 -1.42 -4.41
CA ASP A 91 9.80 -0.17 -3.97
C ASP A 91 8.27 -0.22 -4.03
N LEU A 92 7.74 -0.69 -5.16
CA LEU A 92 6.31 -0.76 -5.41
C LEU A 92 5.68 -1.87 -4.55
N SER A 93 6.35 -3.00 -4.41
CA SER A 93 5.91 -4.15 -3.63
C SER A 93 5.80 -3.80 -2.15
N LEU A 94 6.79 -3.07 -1.60
CA LEU A 94 6.77 -2.55 -0.22
C LEU A 94 5.53 -1.66 0.03
N ALA A 95 5.29 -0.69 -0.85
CA ALA A 95 4.14 0.20 -0.72
C ALA A 95 2.81 -0.57 -0.84
N ASN A 96 2.70 -1.49 -1.81
CA ASN A 96 1.53 -2.35 -2.02
C ASN A 96 1.22 -3.21 -0.80
N ILE A 97 2.23 -3.79 -0.17
CA ILE A 97 2.08 -4.58 1.06
C ILE A 97 1.54 -3.70 2.20
N CYS A 98 2.12 -2.52 2.45
CA CYS A 98 1.61 -1.59 3.46
C CYS A 98 0.13 -1.26 3.23
N ASN A 99 -0.25 -0.93 1.98
CA ASN A 99 -1.63 -0.61 1.63
C ASN A 99 -2.58 -1.81 1.74
N ALA A 100 -2.12 -3.00 1.37
CA ALA A 100 -2.88 -4.24 1.48
C ALA A 100 -3.24 -4.51 2.93
N TYR A 101 -2.26 -4.47 3.83
CA TYR A 101 -2.46 -4.68 5.27
C TYR A 101 -3.42 -3.65 5.86
N ALA A 102 -3.23 -2.37 5.50
CA ALA A 102 -4.14 -1.31 5.88
C ALA A 102 -5.57 -1.64 5.44
N LYS A 103 -5.80 -1.92 4.15
CA LYS A 103 -7.14 -2.20 3.62
C LYS A 103 -7.79 -3.46 4.19
N LEU A 104 -7.01 -4.51 4.41
CA LEU A 104 -7.45 -5.76 5.04
C LEU A 104 -7.66 -5.62 6.55
N ASN A 105 -7.28 -4.49 7.15
CA ASN A 105 -7.30 -4.28 8.60
C ASN A 105 -6.46 -5.30 9.40
N VAL A 106 -5.38 -5.80 8.79
CA VAL A 106 -4.46 -6.75 9.42
C VAL A 106 -3.42 -5.95 10.19
N ASN A 107 -3.61 -5.86 11.51
CA ASN A 107 -2.67 -5.20 12.40
C ASN A 107 -1.55 -6.19 12.78
N GLU A 108 -0.37 -6.01 12.19
CA GLU A 108 0.81 -6.84 12.48
C GLU A 108 1.99 -5.95 12.89
N PRO A 109 2.05 -5.49 14.15
CA PRO A 109 3.06 -4.54 14.60
C PRO A 109 4.49 -5.02 14.33
N ALA A 110 4.78 -6.32 14.54
CA ALA A 110 6.11 -6.89 14.31
C ALA A 110 6.59 -6.75 12.86
N LEU A 111 5.69 -6.91 11.88
CA LEU A 111 6.02 -6.73 10.47
C LEU A 111 6.28 -5.25 10.15
N PHE A 112 5.46 -4.35 10.67
CA PHE A 112 5.68 -2.90 10.49
C PHE A 112 6.97 -2.42 11.16
N GLU A 113 7.34 -2.99 12.31
CA GLU A 113 8.64 -2.78 12.95
C GLU A 113 9.79 -3.21 12.03
N LEU A 114 9.69 -4.42 11.46
CA LEU A 114 10.70 -4.96 10.56
C LEU A 114 10.82 -4.16 9.24
N MET A 115 9.69 -3.73 8.67
CA MET A 115 9.67 -2.95 7.43
C MET A 115 10.12 -1.50 7.62
N SER A 116 10.00 -0.93 8.82
CA SER A 116 10.30 0.48 9.09
C SER A 116 11.69 0.94 8.64
N PRO A 117 12.81 0.27 8.99
CA PRO A 117 14.14 0.65 8.52
C PRO A 117 14.29 0.52 7.00
N ILE A 118 13.72 -0.53 6.40
CA ILE A 118 13.75 -0.73 4.94
C ILE A 118 13.01 0.42 4.25
N LEU A 119 11.81 0.76 4.72
CA LEU A 119 11.02 1.86 4.18
C LEU A 119 11.73 3.21 4.35
N LEU A 120 12.44 3.42 5.46
CA LEU A 120 13.20 4.65 5.68
C LEU A 120 14.23 4.88 4.57
N ASP A 121 14.94 3.82 4.17
CA ASP A 121 15.94 3.86 3.10
C ASP A 121 15.31 3.95 1.71
N ARG A 122 14.15 3.31 1.50
CA ARG A 122 13.50 3.19 0.19
C ARG A 122 12.56 4.35 -0.14
N LEU A 123 12.10 5.10 0.86
CA LEU A 123 11.20 6.26 0.72
C LEU A 123 11.57 7.23 -0.42
N PRO A 124 12.85 7.64 -0.59
CA PRO A 124 13.24 8.57 -1.66
C PRO A 124 13.01 8.06 -3.08
N TYR A 125 12.88 6.75 -3.26
CA TYR A 125 12.69 6.13 -4.56
C TYR A 125 11.20 5.91 -4.89
N LEU A 126 10.32 6.02 -3.88
CA LEU A 126 8.88 5.90 -4.04
C LEU A 126 8.29 7.09 -4.81
N THR A 127 7.24 6.81 -5.58
CA THR A 127 6.36 7.84 -6.12
C THR A 127 5.51 8.46 -5.01
N HIS A 128 4.88 9.60 -5.28
CA HIS A 128 3.93 10.18 -4.34
C HIS A 128 2.79 9.22 -3.94
N GLN A 129 2.34 8.34 -4.85
CA GLN A 129 1.35 7.31 -4.53
C GLN A 129 1.90 6.28 -3.54
N GLY A 130 3.14 5.84 -3.75
CA GLY A 130 3.82 4.92 -2.83
C GLY A 130 3.98 5.52 -1.43
N VAL A 131 4.38 6.78 -1.34
CA VAL A 131 4.49 7.50 -0.05
C VAL A 131 3.12 7.60 0.64
N ALA A 132 2.05 7.93 -0.10
CA ALA A 132 0.70 7.99 0.45
C ALA A 132 0.21 6.63 0.98
N MET A 133 0.51 5.54 0.28
CA MET A 133 0.19 4.18 0.70
C MET A 133 0.88 3.81 2.02
N VAL A 134 2.17 4.12 2.14
CA VAL A 134 2.93 3.88 3.38
C VAL A 134 2.38 4.76 4.51
N ALA A 135 2.25 6.07 4.30
CA ALA A 135 1.77 7.00 5.33
C ALA A 135 0.40 6.59 5.88
N ASN A 136 -0.55 6.27 4.99
CA ASN A 136 -1.89 5.85 5.37
C ASN A 136 -1.89 4.54 6.16
N ALA A 137 -1.03 3.57 5.79
CA ALA A 137 -0.94 2.30 6.51
C ALA A 137 -0.47 2.48 7.95
N PHE A 138 0.62 3.24 8.15
CA PHE A 138 1.13 3.54 9.49
C PHE A 138 0.12 4.33 10.32
N ALA A 139 -0.54 5.33 9.73
CA ALA A 139 -1.56 6.11 10.42
C ALA A 139 -2.80 5.30 10.81
N ARG A 140 -3.25 4.38 9.95
CA ARG A 140 -4.43 3.54 10.22
C ARG A 140 -4.25 2.64 11.45
N PHE A 141 -3.04 2.17 11.69
CA PHE A 141 -2.71 1.34 12.86
C PHE A 141 -2.10 2.16 14.02
N ASN A 142 -2.14 3.49 13.96
CA ASN A 142 -1.58 4.39 14.96
C ASN A 142 -0.08 4.11 15.25
N ILE A 143 0.68 3.71 14.23
CA ILE A 143 2.11 3.37 14.35
C ILE A 143 2.93 4.64 14.12
N ARG A 144 3.36 5.27 15.21
CA ARG A 144 4.10 6.55 15.16
C ARG A 144 5.61 6.36 15.00
N LYS A 145 6.07 6.08 13.77
CA LYS A 145 7.51 6.06 13.42
C LYS A 145 8.03 7.45 13.08
N LYS A 146 8.44 8.23 14.10
CA LYS A 146 8.96 9.59 13.90
C LYS A 146 10.05 9.68 12.80
N PRO A 147 11.09 8.83 12.75
CA PRO A 147 12.10 8.92 11.70
C PRO A 147 11.52 8.76 10.29
N LEU A 148 10.56 7.85 10.12
CA LEU A 148 9.89 7.60 8.84
C LEU A 148 9.10 8.82 8.39
N PHE A 149 8.32 9.44 9.29
CA PHE A 149 7.53 10.63 8.97
C PHE A 149 8.37 11.90 8.78
N TYR A 150 9.50 12.03 9.48
CA TYR A 150 10.49 13.08 9.19
C TYR A 150 11.09 12.89 7.80
N ARG A 151 11.47 11.65 7.44
CA ARG A 151 11.97 11.37 6.10
C ARG A 151 10.94 11.64 5.01
N MET A 152 9.67 11.31 5.26
CA MET A 152 8.56 11.67 4.36
C MET A 152 8.47 13.18 4.17
N GLN A 153 8.57 13.97 5.24
CA GLN A 153 8.59 15.43 5.14
C GLN A 153 9.73 15.91 4.23
N GLU A 154 10.96 15.43 4.46
CA GLU A 154 12.13 15.83 3.67
C GLU A 154 11.92 15.57 2.18
N ILE A 155 11.48 14.36 1.80
CA ILE A 155 11.29 14.00 0.39
C ILE A 155 10.08 14.67 -0.24
N LEU A 156 9.08 15.09 0.54
CA LEU A 156 7.92 15.83 0.02
C LEU A 156 8.29 17.28 -0.28
N THR A 157 9.23 17.85 0.49
CA THR A 157 9.71 19.22 0.30
C THR A 157 10.94 19.35 -0.59
N ASP A 158 11.47 18.23 -1.10
CA ASP A 158 12.56 18.21 -2.07
C ASP A 158 12.01 18.18 -3.50
N ASP A 159 12.29 19.23 -4.29
CA ASP A 159 11.82 19.36 -5.67
C ASP A 159 12.38 18.30 -6.61
N ARG A 160 13.49 17.64 -6.24
CA ARG A 160 14.10 16.56 -7.02
C ARG A 160 13.46 15.20 -6.76
N SER A 161 12.62 15.10 -5.72
CA SER A 161 11.97 13.86 -5.32
C SER A 161 10.82 13.50 -6.26
N LYS A 162 10.67 12.19 -6.54
CA LYS A 162 9.49 11.64 -7.24
C LYS A 162 8.19 11.81 -6.45
N ALA A 163 8.29 12.14 -5.17
CA ALA A 163 7.16 12.43 -4.31
C ALA A 163 6.94 13.92 -4.07
N SER A 164 7.73 14.81 -4.71
CA SER A 164 7.68 16.26 -4.47
C SER A 164 6.26 16.81 -4.42
N ILE A 165 6.02 17.68 -3.45
CA ILE A 165 4.73 18.34 -3.25
C ILE A 165 4.32 19.23 -4.42
N ASP A 166 5.24 19.61 -5.29
CA ASP A 166 4.92 20.38 -6.48
C ASP A 166 4.31 19.54 -7.61
N THR A 167 4.64 18.24 -7.65
CA THR A 167 4.14 17.29 -8.67
C THR A 167 3.13 16.29 -8.12
N ILE A 168 2.89 16.29 -6.81
CA ILE A 168 1.94 15.38 -6.16
C ILE A 168 0.51 15.55 -6.67
N SER A 169 -0.21 14.43 -6.78
CA SER A 169 -1.65 14.43 -7.08
C SER A 169 -2.51 14.84 -5.87
N PRO A 170 -3.70 15.43 -6.08
CA PRO A 170 -4.62 15.80 -4.99
C PRO A 170 -4.95 14.64 -4.04
N HIS A 171 -5.18 13.46 -4.61
CA HIS A 171 -5.48 12.24 -3.84
C HIS A 171 -4.31 11.81 -2.94
N SER A 172 -3.07 11.87 -3.46
CA SER A 172 -1.90 11.48 -2.66
C SER A 172 -1.63 12.51 -1.56
N LEU A 173 -1.76 13.80 -1.88
CA LEU A 173 -1.57 14.88 -0.91
C LEU A 173 -2.55 14.79 0.25
N SER A 174 -3.85 14.67 -0.06
CA SER A 174 -4.90 14.52 0.97
C SER A 174 -4.71 13.29 1.85
N THR A 175 -4.33 12.16 1.25
CA THR A 175 -4.05 10.93 1.99
C THR A 175 -2.88 11.09 2.96
N ILE A 176 -1.80 11.74 2.51
CA ILE A 176 -0.62 12.01 3.34
C ILE A 176 -0.98 12.98 4.47
N LEU A 177 -1.62 14.11 4.19
CA LEU A 177 -1.98 15.09 5.22
C LEU A 177 -2.91 14.48 6.30
N ASN A 178 -3.90 13.70 5.89
CA ASN A 178 -4.75 12.95 6.81
C ASN A 178 -3.94 11.97 7.68
N ALA A 179 -2.94 11.29 7.11
CA ALA A 179 -2.06 10.40 7.87
C ALA A 179 -1.23 11.15 8.92
N PHE A 180 -0.65 12.30 8.57
CA PHE A 180 0.06 13.18 9.51
C PHE A 180 -0.86 13.68 10.63
N ALA A 181 -2.08 14.11 10.28
CA ALA A 181 -3.08 14.58 11.24
C ALA A 181 -3.51 13.47 12.22
N LYS A 182 -3.82 12.27 11.73
CA LYS A 182 -4.19 11.09 12.55
C LYS A 182 -3.12 10.72 13.58
N LEU A 183 -1.85 10.92 13.23
CA LEU A 183 -0.72 10.61 14.11
C LEU A 183 -0.28 11.81 14.96
N TYR A 184 -0.97 12.96 14.88
CA TYR A 184 -0.60 14.20 15.55
C TYR A 184 0.85 14.63 15.26
N ILE A 185 1.22 14.61 13.98
CA ILE A 185 2.52 15.07 13.46
C ILE A 185 2.26 16.29 12.59
N PHE A 186 2.73 17.46 13.02
CA PHE A 186 2.45 18.74 12.36
C PHE A 186 3.75 19.42 11.91
N PRO A 187 4.31 19.02 10.75
CA PRO A 187 5.55 19.59 10.21
C PRO A 187 5.28 20.97 9.58
N PRO A 188 5.70 22.10 10.19
CA PRO A 188 5.25 23.43 9.74
C PRO A 188 5.63 23.75 8.30
N HIS A 189 6.84 23.36 7.87
CA HIS A 189 7.31 23.61 6.51
C HIS A 189 6.51 22.83 5.46
N LEU A 190 6.22 21.55 5.73
CA LEU A 190 5.40 20.74 4.83
C LEU A 190 3.95 21.25 4.79
N LEU A 191 3.37 21.63 5.94
CA LEU A 191 2.02 22.18 5.97
C LEU A 191 1.92 23.48 5.17
N HIS A 192 2.89 24.38 5.32
CA HIS A 192 2.92 25.63 4.55
C HIS A 192 3.07 25.38 3.04
N ALA A 193 3.93 24.43 2.64
CA ALA A 193 4.07 24.02 1.24
C ALA A 193 2.78 23.37 0.70
N ALA A 194 2.14 22.52 1.50
CA ALA A 194 0.88 21.87 1.17
C ALA A 194 -0.25 22.86 0.97
N THR A 195 -0.39 23.86 1.83
CA THR A 195 -1.39 24.93 1.68
C THR A 195 -1.23 25.63 0.33
N ARG A 196 -0.01 26.03 -0.05
CA ARG A 196 0.25 26.66 -1.36
C ARG A 196 -0.09 25.72 -2.52
N ARG A 197 0.22 24.43 -2.40
CA ARG A 197 -0.12 23.44 -3.42
C ARG A 197 -1.64 23.28 -3.54
N ILE A 198 -2.36 23.10 -2.43
CA ILE A 198 -3.83 22.97 -2.37
C ILE A 198 -4.50 24.15 -3.06
N TYR A 199 -4.07 25.39 -2.78
CA TYR A 199 -4.62 26.56 -3.47
C TYR A 199 -4.48 26.50 -5.00
N ARG A 200 -3.38 25.95 -5.53
CA ARG A 200 -3.16 25.81 -6.97
C ARG A 200 -4.01 24.71 -7.61
N ILE A 201 -4.32 23.63 -6.88
CA ILE A 201 -5.04 22.46 -7.40
C ILE A 201 -6.41 22.24 -6.76
N ALA A 202 -7.00 23.28 -6.16
CA ALA A 202 -8.25 23.16 -5.42
C ALA A 202 -9.36 22.53 -6.27
N GLY A 203 -9.50 22.95 -7.52
CA GLY A 203 -10.49 22.40 -8.46
C GLY A 203 -10.30 20.93 -8.85
N GLU A 204 -9.19 20.29 -8.47
CA GLU A 204 -8.88 18.90 -8.83
C GLU A 204 -9.22 17.89 -7.70
N PHE A 205 -9.61 18.36 -6.52
CA PHE A 205 -9.98 17.47 -5.42
C PHE A 205 -11.38 16.87 -5.62
N ASP A 206 -11.51 15.58 -5.30
CA ASP A 206 -12.79 14.93 -5.11
C ASP A 206 -13.36 15.26 -3.70
N PRO A 207 -14.64 14.93 -3.41
CA PRO A 207 -15.23 15.24 -2.10
C PRO A 207 -14.47 14.63 -0.92
N GLN A 208 -13.91 13.43 -1.08
CA GLN A 208 -13.12 12.77 -0.05
C GLN A 208 -11.80 13.50 0.20
N GLY A 209 -11.17 13.98 -0.86
CA GLY A 209 -9.95 14.78 -0.83
C GLY A 209 -10.16 16.07 -0.05
N TYR A 210 -11.26 16.79 -0.29
CA TYR A 210 -11.64 17.97 0.50
C TYR A 210 -11.84 17.67 1.99
N SER A 211 -12.43 16.53 2.33
CA SER A 211 -12.62 16.14 3.74
C SER A 211 -11.32 15.78 4.46
N ASN A 212 -10.26 15.47 3.71
CA ASN A 212 -9.00 14.95 4.24
C ASN A 212 -7.90 16.03 4.41
N VAL A 213 -8.08 17.23 3.85
CA VAL A 213 -7.09 18.32 3.84
C VAL A 213 -7.47 19.49 4.73
#